data_AF-A0A662S2B3-F1
#
_entry.id   AF-A0A662S2B3-F1
#
_cell.length_a   1.000
_cell.length_b   1.000
_cell.length_c   1.000
_cell.angle_alpha   90.00
_cell.angle_beta   90.00
_cell.angle_gamma   90.00
#
_symmetry.space_group_name_H-M   'P 1'
#
loop_
_entity.id
_entity.type
_entity.pdbx_description
1 polymer ?
#
loop_
_entity_poly.entity_id
_entity_poly.type
_entity_poly.pdbx_seq_one_letter_code
_entity_poly.pdbx_strand_id
1 'polypeptide(L)'
;MSKRFSFVFLSLLAVTSFVSTIQISAWWLEGHQLMTMEAIEVISQALPEWGEFFHHYAYFINDTVTWPDMVFKPEDPKESPRHYYDLEIPPEQRKYEDGVLPYAVENYTLKMIDALKGGDWYEFLVNAGRVAHYIEDAHQPYHCTVNYDPLGKHMIADALIEKHWNELTIEVSPDLQVIENLTDFAMRIIIDSNSKVARLNATLIGDPTNPNDDREWSDDLRDLMSEQASRAIKAAADLWYTAIMKANVSPPSLEGVDVIKVDLIAPEEATTRLTVDITLEDGLGIPVDAKVTWTLGEDTGEASKKPYLTGNYRIIITGEVLSKYAGQEVTLSIRAERPGYTTGEASAKIRIGGAPTTPTPEKEIPWKLVLLILVIVIAILLILWLRRRG
;
A
#
# COMPACT_ATOMS: atom_id res chain seq x y z
N MET A 1 -45.44 -52.10 6.47
CA MET A 1 -45.10 -50.77 5.91
C MET A 1 -43.59 -50.57 6.11
N SER A 2 -42.73 -51.22 5.33
CA SER A 2 -42.01 -50.66 4.16
C SER A 2 -41.31 -49.33 4.47
N LYS A 3 -40.06 -49.37 4.95
CA LYS A 3 -38.81 -49.13 4.18
C LYS A 3 -38.76 -47.78 3.44
N ARG A 4 -37.83 -46.90 3.85
CA ARG A 4 -36.76 -46.25 3.03
C ARG A 4 -35.93 -45.30 3.93
N PHE A 5 -34.63 -45.61 4.14
CA PHE A 5 -33.46 -45.03 3.46
C PHE A 5 -33.30 -43.53 3.78
N SER A 6 -32.37 -43.12 4.65
CA SER A 6 -30.91 -42.94 4.46
C SER A 6 -30.54 -41.48 4.20
N PHE A 7 -29.26 -41.16 4.48
CA PHE A 7 -28.50 -39.91 4.36
C PHE A 7 -28.42 -39.09 5.68
N VAL A 8 -27.32 -39.12 6.45
CA VAL A 8 -25.89 -38.80 6.19
C VAL A 8 -25.64 -37.28 6.17
N PHE A 9 -24.75 -36.88 7.10
CA PHE A 9 -23.99 -35.64 7.26
C PHE A 9 -24.74 -34.40 7.82
N LEU A 10 -24.41 -33.93 9.03
CA LEU A 10 -23.20 -33.24 9.48
C LEU A 10 -23.19 -31.77 9.05
N SER A 11 -23.42 -30.87 10.01
CA SER A 11 -22.66 -29.62 10.19
C SER A 11 -23.34 -28.79 11.28
N LEU A 12 -22.78 -28.83 12.49
CA LEU A 12 -23.01 -27.76 13.46
C LEU A 12 -22.24 -26.55 12.90
N LEU A 13 -22.97 -25.57 12.35
CA LEU A 13 -22.39 -24.28 11.98
C LEU A 13 -21.84 -23.63 13.25
N ALA A 14 -20.51 -23.67 13.40
CA ALA A 14 -19.80 -22.68 14.19
C ALA A 14 -19.92 -21.36 13.42
N VAL A 15 -20.80 -20.48 13.87
CA VAL A 15 -20.79 -19.07 13.46
C VAL A 15 -19.54 -18.45 14.08
N THR A 16 -18.41 -18.64 13.41
CA THR A 16 -17.27 -17.74 13.53
C THR A 16 -17.68 -16.49 12.77
N SER A 17 -18.01 -15.42 13.50
CA SER A 17 -18.04 -14.07 12.95
C SER A 17 -16.61 -13.74 12.47
N PHE A 18 -16.31 -14.08 11.22
CA PHE A 18 -15.30 -13.37 10.45
C PHE A 18 -15.86 -11.96 10.29
N VAL A 19 -15.43 -11.04 11.15
CA VAL A 19 -15.37 -9.64 10.74
C VAL A 19 -14.27 -9.62 9.70
N SER A 20 -14.66 -9.79 8.43
CA SER A 20 -13.78 -9.48 7.32
C SER A 20 -13.46 -7.99 7.45
N THR A 21 -12.25 -7.67 7.91
CA THR A 21 -11.64 -6.40 7.61
C THR A 21 -11.42 -6.41 6.10
N ILE A 22 -12.43 -6.02 5.33
CA ILE A 22 -12.24 -5.72 3.92
C ILE A 22 -11.26 -4.54 3.93
N GLN A 23 -10.01 -4.81 3.56
CA GLN A 23 -9.05 -3.77 3.26
C GLN A 23 -9.51 -3.18 1.94
N ILE A 24 -10.00 -1.95 1.98
CA ILE A 24 -10.60 -1.30 0.82
C ILE A 24 -9.65 -0.20 0.38
N SER A 25 -9.15 -0.33 -0.85
CA SER A 25 -8.34 0.65 -1.56
C SER A 25 -9.27 1.38 -2.52
N ALA A 26 -9.45 2.69 -2.35
CA ALA A 26 -10.19 3.48 -3.33
C ALA A 26 -9.46 3.41 -4.67
N TRP A 27 -10.19 3.56 -5.78
CA TRP A 27 -9.63 3.78 -7.12
C TRP A 27 -8.55 2.80 -7.60
N TRP A 28 -8.47 1.62 -7.01
CA TRP A 28 -7.38 0.64 -7.12
C TRP A 28 -5.98 1.25 -7.02
N LEU A 29 -4.96 0.41 -6.90
CA LEU A 29 -3.58 0.89 -6.81
C LEU A 29 -3.17 1.63 -8.08
N GLU A 30 -3.59 1.14 -9.25
CA GLU A 30 -3.18 1.68 -10.54
C GLU A 30 -3.94 2.97 -10.90
N GLY A 31 -5.20 3.16 -10.49
CA GLY A 31 -5.93 4.39 -10.76
C GLY A 31 -5.26 5.60 -10.09
N HIS A 32 -4.93 5.49 -8.79
CA HIS A 32 -4.13 6.49 -8.08
C HIS A 32 -2.81 6.79 -8.81
N GLN A 33 -2.09 5.75 -9.21
CA GLN A 33 -0.83 5.88 -9.93
C GLN A 33 -0.97 6.65 -11.24
N LEU A 34 -1.98 6.33 -12.05
CA LEU A 34 -2.26 6.99 -13.32
C LEU A 34 -2.57 8.48 -13.14
N MET A 35 -3.47 8.82 -12.21
CA MET A 35 -3.81 10.21 -11.91
C MET A 35 -2.62 10.99 -11.33
N THR A 36 -1.85 10.38 -10.44
CA THR A 36 -0.65 11.00 -9.87
C THR A 36 0.42 11.29 -10.92
N MET A 37 0.59 10.44 -11.94
CA MET A 37 1.50 10.73 -13.06
C MET A 37 1.02 11.92 -13.90
N GLU A 38 -0.28 12.03 -14.15
CA GLU A 38 -0.83 13.23 -14.83
C GLU A 38 -0.66 14.49 -13.97
N ALA A 39 -0.80 14.39 -12.64
CA ALA A 39 -0.58 15.52 -11.74
C ALA A 39 0.87 16.00 -11.77
N ILE A 40 1.83 15.08 -11.96
CA ILE A 40 3.25 15.39 -12.18
C ILE A 40 3.44 16.20 -13.46
N GLU A 41 2.77 15.83 -14.56
CA GLU A 41 2.83 16.62 -15.80
C GLU A 41 2.23 18.01 -15.61
N VAL A 42 1.09 18.11 -14.93
CA VAL A 42 0.41 19.39 -14.66
C VAL A 42 1.30 20.32 -13.84
N ILE A 43 1.89 19.85 -12.74
CA ILE A 43 2.78 20.70 -11.93
C ILE A 43 4.07 21.04 -12.65
N SER A 44 4.62 20.14 -13.47
CA SER A 44 5.82 20.40 -14.27
C SER A 44 5.58 21.47 -15.34
N GLN A 45 4.37 21.52 -15.90
CA GLN A 45 3.97 22.59 -16.81
C GLN A 45 3.76 23.93 -16.08
N ALA A 46 3.16 23.90 -14.89
CA ALA A 46 2.87 25.08 -14.09
C ALA A 46 4.12 25.70 -13.44
N LEU A 47 5.09 24.86 -13.06
CA LEU A 47 6.37 25.22 -12.43
C LEU A 47 7.53 24.56 -13.18
N PRO A 48 7.93 25.08 -14.36
CA PRO A 48 8.96 24.45 -15.20
C PRO A 48 10.31 24.24 -14.49
N GLU A 49 10.68 25.11 -13.54
CA GLU A 49 11.90 24.96 -12.75
C GLU A 49 11.88 23.72 -11.84
N TRP A 50 10.69 23.23 -11.45
CA TRP A 50 10.49 22.00 -10.68
C TRP A 50 10.29 20.76 -11.57
N GLY A 51 10.08 20.94 -12.87
CA GLY A 51 9.72 19.85 -13.79
C GLY A 51 10.72 18.71 -13.80
N GLU A 52 12.02 19.02 -13.92
CA GLU A 52 13.07 17.98 -13.89
C GLU A 52 13.07 17.19 -12.58
N PHE A 53 12.84 17.84 -11.45
CA PHE A 53 12.79 17.19 -10.14
C PHE A 53 11.59 16.24 -10.04
N PHE A 54 10.40 16.69 -10.42
CA PHE A 54 9.20 15.85 -10.39
C PHE A 54 9.29 14.68 -11.37
N HIS A 55 9.77 14.91 -12.60
CA HIS A 55 9.98 13.84 -13.58
C HIS A 55 11.02 12.82 -13.11
N HIS A 56 12.11 13.28 -12.50
CA HIS A 56 13.14 12.39 -11.97
C HIS A 56 12.59 11.46 -10.87
N TYR A 57 11.81 12.02 -9.94
CA TYR A 57 11.26 11.28 -8.80
C TYR A 57 9.84 10.76 -9.01
N ALA A 58 9.32 10.81 -10.24
CA ALA A 58 7.97 10.35 -10.55
C ALA A 58 7.74 8.90 -10.13
N TYR A 59 8.76 8.03 -10.30
CA TYR A 59 8.69 6.63 -9.86
C TYR A 59 8.45 6.49 -8.35
N PHE A 60 9.01 7.38 -7.54
CA PHE A 60 8.91 7.32 -6.09
C PHE A 60 7.60 7.93 -5.60
N ILE A 61 7.15 9.04 -6.20
CA ILE A 61 5.81 9.61 -5.92
C ILE A 61 4.73 8.58 -6.31
N ASN A 62 4.89 7.91 -7.45
CA ASN A 62 3.99 6.86 -7.94
C ASN A 62 3.99 5.58 -7.07
N ASP A 63 5.09 5.26 -6.38
CA ASP A 63 5.08 4.19 -5.37
C ASP A 63 4.38 4.68 -4.09
N THR A 64 4.77 5.87 -3.59
CA THR A 64 4.28 6.41 -2.30
C THR A 64 2.81 6.80 -2.30
N VAL A 65 2.20 7.09 -3.45
CA VAL A 65 0.72 7.26 -3.56
C VAL A 65 -0.02 5.98 -3.16
N THR A 66 0.59 4.80 -3.28
CA THR A 66 -0.05 3.53 -2.87
C THR A 66 0.18 3.17 -1.40
N TRP A 67 1.11 3.86 -0.72
CA TRP A 67 1.51 3.51 0.64
C TRP A 67 0.41 3.66 1.69
N PRO A 68 -0.50 4.66 1.64
CA PRO A 68 -1.68 4.69 2.50
C PRO A 68 -2.40 3.35 2.62
N ASP A 69 -2.64 2.70 1.48
CA ASP A 69 -3.30 1.41 1.44
C ASP A 69 -2.40 0.23 1.78
N MET A 70 -1.21 0.20 1.20
CA MET A 70 -0.39 -1.01 1.18
C MET A 70 0.58 -1.12 2.35
N VAL A 71 0.96 0.02 2.93
CA VAL A 71 2.00 0.13 3.96
C VAL A 71 1.40 0.67 5.25
N PHE A 72 0.65 1.78 5.20
CA PHE A 72 0.20 2.46 6.40
C PHE A 72 -1.04 1.81 7.03
N LYS A 73 -2.01 1.32 6.25
CA LYS A 73 -3.18 0.61 6.81
C LYS A 73 -2.82 -0.58 7.71
N PRO A 74 -1.87 -1.45 7.32
CA PRO A 74 -1.41 -2.54 8.20
C PRO A 74 -0.64 -2.08 9.45
N GLU A 75 0.01 -0.92 9.42
CA GLU A 75 0.95 -0.45 10.45
C GLU A 75 0.34 0.56 11.44
N ASP A 76 -0.54 1.43 10.97
CA ASP A 76 -1.24 2.44 11.78
C ASP A 76 -2.74 2.13 11.86
N PRO A 77 -3.26 1.72 13.03
CA PRO A 77 -4.69 1.44 13.20
C PRO A 77 -5.59 2.68 12.98
N LYS A 78 -5.02 3.88 12.92
CA LYS A 78 -5.74 5.13 12.62
C LYS A 78 -5.70 5.52 11.15
N GLU A 79 -5.09 4.73 10.28
CA GLU A 79 -4.99 5.05 8.85
C GLU A 79 -6.34 4.94 8.15
N SER A 80 -7.10 3.86 8.40
CA SER A 80 -8.33 3.59 7.63
C SER A 80 -9.30 4.78 7.55
N PRO A 81 -9.62 5.51 8.65
CA PRO A 81 -10.51 6.66 8.56
C PRO A 81 -9.96 7.88 7.79
N ARG A 82 -8.69 7.88 7.37
CA ARG A 82 -8.11 8.97 6.55
C ARG A 82 -8.51 8.89 5.08
N HIS A 83 -9.10 7.77 4.66
CA HIS A 83 -9.50 7.51 3.28
C HIS A 83 -10.91 7.98 2.96
N TYR A 84 -11.71 8.38 3.94
CA TYR A 84 -13.10 8.75 3.68
C TYR A 84 -13.58 9.86 4.61
N TYR A 85 -14.77 10.37 4.29
CA TYR A 85 -15.49 11.31 5.13
C TYR A 85 -17.00 11.09 4.98
N ASP A 86 -17.63 10.56 6.03
CA ASP A 86 -19.05 10.21 5.99
C ASP A 86 -19.91 11.48 6.08
N LEU A 87 -20.09 12.18 4.96
CA LEU A 87 -20.62 13.54 4.95
C LEU A 87 -22.01 13.65 5.60
N GLU A 88 -22.81 12.59 5.51
CA GLU A 88 -24.18 12.54 6.03
C GLU A 88 -24.26 12.50 7.56
N ILE A 89 -23.15 12.20 8.25
CA ILE A 89 -23.09 12.27 9.72
C ILE A 89 -22.96 13.74 10.15
N PRO A 90 -23.91 14.26 10.96
CA PRO A 90 -23.85 15.64 11.43
C PRO A 90 -22.53 15.97 12.13
N PRO A 91 -21.91 17.14 11.91
CA PRO A 91 -20.62 17.50 12.48
C PRO A 91 -20.53 17.33 14.00
N GLU A 92 -21.61 17.59 14.74
CA GLU A 92 -21.66 17.47 16.20
C GLU A 92 -21.70 16.03 16.74
N GLN A 93 -21.97 15.05 15.86
CA GLN A 93 -22.04 13.63 16.19
C GLN A 93 -20.82 12.85 15.68
N ARG A 94 -20.03 13.48 14.81
CA ARG A 94 -18.92 12.86 14.10
C ARG A 94 -17.78 12.48 15.04
N LYS A 95 -17.27 11.28 14.84
CA LYS A 95 -16.08 10.72 15.49
C LYS A 95 -14.96 10.53 14.47
N TYR A 96 -13.79 10.11 14.95
CA TYR A 96 -12.66 9.84 14.08
C TYR A 96 -12.98 8.71 13.07
N GLU A 97 -13.73 7.70 13.51
CA GLU A 97 -14.12 6.54 12.70
C GLU A 97 -15.14 6.87 11.61
N ASP A 98 -15.77 8.06 11.66
CA ASP A 98 -16.70 8.56 10.65
C ASP A 98 -15.97 9.33 9.53
N GLY A 99 -14.65 9.16 9.47
CA GLY A 99 -13.78 9.72 8.44
C GLY A 99 -13.15 11.06 8.80
N VAL A 100 -11.87 11.20 8.47
CA VAL A 100 -11.02 12.36 8.73
C VAL A 100 -10.21 12.80 7.51
N LEU A 101 -10.59 12.36 6.31
CA LEU A 101 -9.91 12.69 5.05
C LEU A 101 -9.53 14.18 4.91
N PRO A 102 -10.43 15.16 5.12
CA PRO A 102 -10.07 16.58 4.96
C PRO A 102 -8.88 17.01 5.82
N TYR A 103 -8.80 16.45 7.03
CA TYR A 103 -7.72 16.73 7.99
C TYR A 103 -6.44 15.98 7.62
N ALA A 104 -6.55 14.80 7.00
CA ALA A 104 -5.38 14.09 6.47
C ALA A 104 -4.74 14.90 5.34
N VAL A 105 -5.55 15.38 4.38
CA VAL A 105 -5.10 16.27 3.28
C VAL A 105 -4.38 17.50 3.83
N GLU A 106 -5.00 18.20 4.79
CA GLU A 106 -4.38 19.36 5.43
C GLU A 106 -3.06 18.99 6.11
N ASN A 107 -3.08 17.99 7.01
CA ASN A 107 -1.93 17.61 7.80
C ASN A 107 -0.73 17.21 6.94
N TYR A 108 -0.94 16.40 5.90
CA TYR A 108 0.15 15.97 5.03
C TYR A 108 0.62 17.07 4.09
N THR A 109 -0.26 17.98 3.65
CA THR A 109 0.18 19.18 2.91
C THR A 109 1.03 20.10 3.80
N LEU A 110 0.68 20.28 5.07
CA LEU A 110 1.50 21.04 6.03
C LEU A 110 2.85 20.37 6.27
N LYS A 111 2.89 19.04 6.37
CA LYS A 111 4.15 18.29 6.46
C LYS A 111 5.01 18.42 5.21
N MET A 112 4.41 18.46 4.01
CA MET A 112 5.16 18.78 2.79
C MET A 112 5.81 20.16 2.87
N ILE A 113 5.09 21.17 3.36
CA ILE A 113 5.63 22.54 3.54
C ILE A 113 6.82 22.53 4.50
N ASP A 114 6.70 21.83 5.63
CA ASP A 114 7.76 21.76 6.63
C ASP A 114 8.99 20.99 6.10
N ALA A 115 8.76 19.89 5.38
CA ALA A 115 9.82 19.12 4.72
C ALA A 115 10.58 19.96 3.68
N LEU A 116 9.85 20.69 2.82
CA LEU A 116 10.44 21.62 1.85
C LEU A 116 11.30 22.70 2.52
N LYS A 117 10.81 23.31 3.62
CA LYS A 117 11.58 24.31 4.37
C LYS A 117 12.81 23.72 5.05
N GLY A 118 12.74 22.45 5.45
CA GLY A 118 13.85 21.71 6.06
C GLY A 118 14.86 21.15 5.06
N GLY A 119 14.52 21.12 3.76
CA GLY A 119 15.30 20.41 2.74
C GLY A 119 15.22 18.88 2.88
N ASP A 120 14.17 18.37 3.52
CA ASP A 120 13.89 16.94 3.66
C ASP A 120 13.11 16.45 2.42
N TRP A 121 13.85 16.09 1.38
CA TRP A 121 13.28 15.68 0.10
C TRP A 121 12.55 14.33 0.18
N TYR A 122 12.99 13.44 1.07
CA TYR A 122 12.32 12.17 1.31
C TYR A 122 10.92 12.39 1.88
N GLU A 123 10.81 13.15 2.98
CA GLU A 123 9.51 13.46 3.56
C GLU A 123 8.64 14.29 2.61
N PHE A 124 9.22 15.20 1.83
CA PHE A 124 8.46 15.93 0.80
C PHE A 124 7.80 14.97 -0.20
N LEU A 125 8.56 14.05 -0.79
CA LEU A 125 8.06 13.12 -1.81
C LEU A 125 7.07 12.09 -1.24
N VAL A 126 7.33 11.56 -0.04
CA VAL A 126 6.38 10.65 0.66
C VAL A 126 5.06 11.37 0.96
N ASN A 127 5.13 12.61 1.45
CA ASN A 127 3.92 13.36 1.73
C ASN A 127 3.23 13.85 0.44
N ALA A 128 3.95 14.05 -0.67
CA ALA A 128 3.35 14.31 -1.98
C ALA A 128 2.47 13.13 -2.44
N GLY A 129 2.97 11.90 -2.34
CA GLY A 129 2.20 10.68 -2.61
C GLY A 129 0.98 10.54 -1.70
N ARG A 130 1.13 10.75 -0.39
CA ARG A 130 0.01 10.76 0.56
C ARG A 130 -1.06 11.79 0.21
N VAL A 131 -0.65 13.02 -0.09
CA VAL A 131 -1.58 14.10 -0.44
C VAL A 131 -2.35 13.76 -1.70
N ALA A 132 -1.67 13.26 -2.74
CA ALA A 132 -2.33 12.78 -3.95
C ALA A 132 -3.34 11.68 -3.63
N HIS A 133 -2.93 10.65 -2.89
CA HIS A 133 -3.82 9.55 -2.50
C HIS A 133 -5.10 10.03 -1.83
N TYR A 134 -5.01 10.80 -0.74
CA TYR A 134 -6.21 11.19 -0.01
C TYR A 134 -7.08 12.18 -0.77
N ILE A 135 -6.51 13.10 -1.57
CA ILE A 135 -7.34 14.02 -2.35
C ILE A 135 -7.97 13.33 -3.56
N GLU A 136 -7.32 12.29 -4.07
CA GLU A 136 -7.88 11.38 -5.05
C GLU A 136 -9.06 10.61 -4.43
N ASP A 137 -8.92 9.99 -3.25
CA ASP A 137 -10.03 9.37 -2.51
C ASP A 137 -11.24 10.31 -2.35
N ALA A 138 -11.00 11.60 -2.08
CA ALA A 138 -12.06 12.59 -1.91
C ALA A 138 -12.94 12.78 -3.15
N HIS A 139 -12.42 12.44 -4.33
CA HIS A 139 -13.13 12.49 -5.59
C HIS A 139 -13.80 11.14 -5.95
N GLN A 140 -13.67 10.10 -5.12
CA GLN A 140 -14.48 8.89 -5.22
C GLN A 140 -15.81 9.11 -4.46
N PRO A 141 -16.98 9.08 -5.13
CA PRO A 141 -18.26 9.42 -4.47
C PRO A 141 -18.61 8.57 -3.24
N TYR A 142 -18.33 7.26 -3.27
CA TYR A 142 -18.53 6.33 -2.15
C TYR A 142 -17.59 6.57 -0.96
N HIS A 143 -16.43 7.22 -1.14
CA HIS A 143 -15.59 7.67 -0.02
C HIS A 143 -16.17 8.89 0.71
N CYS A 144 -17.28 9.43 0.23
CA CYS A 144 -17.90 10.65 0.75
C CYS A 144 -19.29 10.41 1.35
N THR A 145 -19.71 9.16 1.59
CA THR A 145 -21.05 8.79 2.07
C THR A 145 -20.98 7.66 3.09
N VAL A 146 -21.94 7.62 4.03
CA VAL A 146 -22.08 6.52 5.01
C VAL A 146 -22.35 5.21 4.29
N ASN A 147 -23.03 5.25 3.15
CA ASN A 147 -23.27 4.07 2.32
C ASN A 147 -22.06 3.80 1.40
N TYR A 148 -20.95 3.45 2.03
CA TYR A 148 -19.65 3.25 1.38
C TYR A 148 -19.64 2.13 0.34
N ASP A 149 -20.45 1.08 0.51
CA ASP A 149 -20.49 -0.07 -0.41
C ASP A 149 -21.92 -0.43 -0.83
N PRO A 150 -22.58 0.43 -1.63
CA PRO A 150 -23.96 0.21 -2.02
C PRO A 150 -24.06 -1.06 -2.84
N LEU A 151 -24.72 -2.09 -2.29
CA LEU A 151 -24.90 -3.40 -2.94
C LEU A 151 -23.60 -4.11 -3.37
N GLY A 152 -22.47 -3.88 -2.69
CA GLY A 152 -21.21 -4.54 -3.03
C GLY A 152 -20.48 -3.92 -4.24
N LYS A 153 -20.78 -2.65 -4.56
CA LYS A 153 -20.30 -1.96 -5.78
C LYS A 153 -19.08 -1.10 -5.57
N HIS A 154 -18.57 -0.99 -4.35
CA HIS A 154 -17.41 -0.17 -4.06
C HIS A 154 -16.20 -0.55 -4.91
N MET A 155 -15.80 -1.83 -4.84
CA MET A 155 -14.65 -2.35 -5.59
C MET A 155 -14.83 -2.21 -7.11
N ILE A 156 -16.06 -2.27 -7.61
CA ILE A 156 -16.32 -2.08 -9.04
C ILE A 156 -16.09 -0.63 -9.41
N ALA A 157 -16.62 0.31 -8.63
CA ALA A 157 -16.45 1.74 -8.85
C ALA A 157 -14.97 2.15 -8.80
N ASP A 158 -14.19 1.56 -7.90
CA ASP A 158 -12.75 1.81 -7.79
C ASP A 158 -11.97 1.35 -9.01
N ALA A 159 -12.30 0.17 -9.53
CA ALA A 159 -11.61 -0.39 -10.69
C ALA A 159 -11.94 0.36 -12.01
N LEU A 160 -12.92 1.27 -12.04
CA LEU A 160 -13.33 1.94 -13.28
C LEU A 160 -12.22 2.82 -13.87
N ILE A 161 -11.47 3.54 -13.02
CA ILE A 161 -10.39 4.44 -13.48
C ILE A 161 -9.30 3.65 -14.20
N GLU A 162 -8.76 2.63 -13.55
CA GLU A 162 -7.74 1.76 -14.15
C GLU A 162 -8.26 1.06 -15.41
N LYS A 163 -9.39 0.36 -15.31
CA LYS A 163 -9.89 -0.50 -16.38
C LYS A 163 -10.21 0.28 -17.65
N HIS A 164 -10.67 1.52 -17.51
CA HIS A 164 -11.14 2.34 -18.62
C HIS A 164 -10.29 3.58 -18.86
N TRP A 165 -9.06 3.65 -18.30
CA TRP A 165 -8.20 4.84 -18.39
C TRP A 165 -8.06 5.40 -19.81
N ASN A 166 -7.80 4.53 -20.79
CA ASN A 166 -7.61 4.91 -22.19
C ASN A 166 -8.91 5.36 -22.90
N GLU A 167 -10.06 5.21 -22.24
CA GLU A 167 -11.36 5.67 -22.72
C GLU A 167 -11.77 6.99 -22.03
N LEU A 168 -11.09 7.41 -20.95
CA LEU A 168 -11.42 8.63 -20.23
C LEU A 168 -10.93 9.87 -21.01
N THR A 169 -11.71 10.94 -20.92
CA THR A 169 -11.29 12.26 -21.43
C THR A 169 -10.68 13.04 -20.28
N ILE A 170 -9.35 13.03 -20.18
CA ILE A 170 -8.62 13.76 -19.14
C ILE A 170 -8.28 15.17 -19.64
N GLU A 171 -8.94 16.18 -19.08
CA GLU A 171 -8.74 17.59 -19.42
C GLU A 171 -8.34 18.38 -18.16
N VAL A 172 -7.06 18.70 -18.04
CA VAL A 172 -6.52 19.39 -16.86
C VAL A 172 -5.75 20.63 -17.27
N SER A 173 -6.12 21.77 -16.68
CA SER A 173 -5.42 23.04 -16.89
C SER A 173 -4.17 23.14 -16.00
N PRO A 174 -3.02 23.61 -16.52
CA PRO A 174 -1.84 23.91 -15.71
C PRO A 174 -1.94 25.22 -14.92
N ASP A 175 -3.08 25.92 -14.95
CA ASP A 175 -3.34 27.09 -14.10
C ASP A 175 -3.60 26.67 -12.64
N LEU A 176 -2.52 26.61 -11.85
CA LEU A 176 -2.55 26.18 -10.45
C LEU A 176 -2.75 27.35 -9.48
N GLN A 177 -3.46 27.09 -8.38
CA GLN A 177 -3.80 28.10 -7.38
C GLN A 177 -3.26 27.74 -6.00
N VAL A 178 -2.81 28.76 -5.26
CA VAL A 178 -2.47 28.60 -3.84
C VAL A 178 -3.75 28.42 -3.03
N ILE A 179 -3.86 27.31 -2.35
CA ILE A 179 -4.99 26.98 -1.48
C ILE A 179 -4.73 27.54 -0.08
N GLU A 180 -5.55 28.51 0.33
CA GLU A 180 -5.38 29.16 1.64
C GLU A 180 -5.93 28.34 2.80
N ASN A 181 -7.10 27.72 2.62
CA ASN A 181 -7.73 26.86 3.62
C ASN A 181 -7.84 25.44 3.07
N LEU A 182 -6.91 24.59 3.51
CA LEU A 182 -6.73 23.21 3.01
C LEU A 182 -7.91 22.31 3.40
N THR A 183 -8.38 22.41 4.65
CA THR A 183 -9.53 21.63 5.12
C THR A 183 -10.79 22.00 4.36
N ASP A 184 -11.06 23.29 4.19
CA ASP A 184 -12.25 23.77 3.46
C ASP A 184 -12.19 23.41 1.97
N PHE A 185 -10.99 23.42 1.37
CA PHE A 185 -10.77 22.93 0.01
C PHE A 185 -11.16 21.45 -0.14
N ALA A 186 -10.61 20.58 0.72
CA ALA A 186 -10.95 19.15 0.71
C ALA A 186 -12.44 18.91 1.04
N MET A 187 -13.02 19.65 1.98
CA MET A 187 -14.44 19.56 2.33
C MET A 187 -15.34 19.95 1.16
N ARG A 188 -15.00 20.98 0.38
CA ARG A 188 -15.77 21.35 -0.82
C ARG A 188 -15.74 20.27 -1.89
N ILE A 189 -14.60 19.60 -2.06
CA ILE A 189 -14.47 18.44 -2.94
C ILE A 189 -15.35 17.29 -2.45
N ILE A 190 -15.31 16.96 -1.16
CA ILE A 190 -16.15 15.91 -0.56
C ILE A 190 -17.64 16.19 -0.72
N ILE A 191 -18.08 17.44 -0.51
CA ILE A 191 -19.49 17.83 -0.70
C ILE A 191 -19.92 17.61 -2.14
N ASP A 192 -19.10 18.04 -3.09
CA ASP A 192 -19.39 17.84 -4.50
C ASP A 192 -19.35 16.36 -4.91
N SER A 193 -18.37 15.60 -4.42
CA SER A 193 -18.23 14.15 -4.67
C SER A 193 -19.41 13.36 -4.09
N ASN A 194 -19.85 13.66 -2.86
CA ASN A 194 -21.06 13.08 -2.28
C ASN A 194 -22.30 13.36 -3.14
N SER A 195 -22.44 14.57 -3.71
CA SER A 195 -23.58 14.91 -4.57
C SER A 195 -23.69 14.02 -5.83
N LYS A 196 -22.59 13.37 -6.21
CA LYS A 196 -22.51 12.46 -7.37
C LYS A 196 -22.84 11.00 -7.04
N VAL A 197 -23.00 10.63 -5.76
CA VAL A 197 -23.35 9.26 -5.35
C VAL A 197 -24.62 8.75 -6.03
N ALA A 198 -25.65 9.60 -6.14
CA ALA A 198 -26.90 9.22 -6.80
C ALA A 198 -26.71 8.94 -8.30
N ARG A 199 -25.89 9.76 -9.00
CA ARG A 199 -25.55 9.56 -10.41
C ARG A 199 -24.74 8.28 -10.59
N LEU A 200 -23.69 8.08 -9.78
CA LEU A 200 -22.87 6.87 -9.81
C LEU A 200 -23.72 5.61 -9.63
N ASN A 201 -24.57 5.57 -8.59
CA ASN A 201 -25.51 4.46 -8.37
C ASN A 201 -26.42 4.24 -9.59
N ALA A 202 -27.01 5.31 -10.15
CA ALA A 202 -27.91 5.19 -11.30
C ALA A 202 -27.20 4.71 -12.58
N THR A 203 -25.91 4.96 -12.70
CA THR A 203 -25.10 4.53 -13.85
C THR A 203 -24.44 3.17 -13.67
N LEU A 204 -24.24 2.71 -12.44
CA LEU A 204 -23.51 1.48 -12.11
C LEU A 204 -24.44 0.32 -11.73
N ILE A 205 -25.54 0.60 -11.04
CA ILE A 205 -26.46 -0.41 -10.49
C ILE A 205 -27.63 -0.64 -11.44
N GLY A 206 -27.84 -1.89 -11.86
CA GLY A 206 -28.98 -2.34 -12.65
C GLY A 206 -30.25 -2.44 -11.81
N ASP A 207 -30.78 -3.65 -11.64
CA ASP A 207 -31.86 -3.97 -10.72
C ASP A 207 -31.36 -3.88 -9.26
N PRO A 208 -31.85 -2.90 -8.46
CA PRO A 208 -31.42 -2.74 -7.08
C PRO A 208 -31.84 -3.90 -6.16
N THR A 209 -32.70 -4.81 -6.63
CA THR A 209 -33.07 -6.04 -5.91
C THR A 209 -32.16 -7.22 -6.25
N ASN A 210 -31.28 -7.08 -7.25
CA ASN A 210 -30.30 -8.08 -7.65
C ASN A 210 -28.87 -7.53 -7.53
N PRO A 211 -28.10 -7.91 -6.49
CA PRO A 211 -26.74 -7.40 -6.28
C PRO A 211 -25.74 -7.83 -7.37
N ASN A 212 -26.10 -8.75 -8.27
CA ASN A 212 -25.25 -9.16 -9.39
C ASN A 212 -25.63 -8.47 -10.71
N ASP A 213 -26.62 -7.57 -10.71
CA ASP A 213 -27.04 -6.85 -11.91
C ASP A 213 -26.33 -5.50 -12.00
N ASP A 214 -25.16 -5.50 -12.65
CA ASP A 214 -24.39 -4.30 -12.97
C ASP A 214 -24.79 -3.75 -14.33
N ARG A 215 -24.85 -2.42 -14.42
CA ARG A 215 -24.98 -1.77 -15.73
C ARG A 215 -23.67 -1.84 -16.49
N GLU A 216 -23.79 -1.84 -17.82
CA GLU A 216 -22.64 -1.75 -18.70
C GLU A 216 -21.97 -0.37 -18.64
N TRP A 217 -20.71 -0.31 -19.06
CA TRP A 217 -19.95 0.92 -19.22
C TRP A 217 -20.63 1.86 -20.20
N SER A 218 -21.22 2.95 -19.69
CA SER A 218 -22.04 3.88 -20.46
C SER A 218 -21.34 5.23 -20.62
N ASP A 219 -21.79 6.04 -21.59
CA ASP A 219 -21.28 7.39 -21.80
C ASP A 219 -21.40 8.26 -20.54
N ASP A 220 -22.52 8.17 -19.81
CA ASP A 220 -22.74 8.95 -18.59
C ASP A 220 -21.80 8.54 -17.44
N LEU A 221 -21.51 7.24 -17.32
CA LEU A 221 -20.53 6.74 -16.34
C LEU A 221 -19.11 7.18 -16.72
N ARG A 222 -18.75 7.07 -18.01
CA ARG A 222 -17.46 7.55 -18.53
C ARG A 222 -17.27 9.03 -18.29
N ASP A 223 -18.29 9.85 -18.54
CA ASP A 223 -18.25 11.30 -18.33
C ASP A 223 -18.07 11.62 -16.84
N LEU A 224 -18.78 10.90 -15.94
CA LEU A 224 -18.60 11.04 -14.50
C LEU A 224 -17.18 10.68 -14.05
N MET A 225 -16.63 9.56 -14.53
CA MET A 225 -15.26 9.14 -14.20
C MET A 225 -14.21 10.10 -14.75
N SER A 226 -14.40 10.59 -15.98
CA SER A 226 -13.52 11.58 -16.62
C SER A 226 -13.49 12.90 -15.83
N GLU A 227 -14.67 13.37 -15.40
CA GLU A 227 -14.81 14.56 -14.56
C GLU A 227 -14.09 14.40 -13.22
N GLN A 228 -14.34 13.31 -12.50
CA GLN A 228 -13.73 13.09 -11.18
C GLN A 228 -12.22 12.90 -11.27
N ALA A 229 -11.72 12.15 -12.26
CA ALA A 229 -10.29 11.96 -12.47
C ALA A 229 -9.59 13.28 -12.80
N SER A 230 -10.10 14.05 -13.76
CA SER A 230 -9.51 15.34 -14.16
C SER A 230 -9.43 16.32 -12.98
N ARG A 231 -10.46 16.33 -12.12
CA ARG A 231 -10.50 17.20 -10.93
C ARG A 231 -9.58 16.71 -9.81
N ALA A 232 -9.45 15.40 -9.62
CA ALA A 232 -8.51 14.82 -8.67
C ALA A 232 -7.05 15.14 -9.05
N ILE A 233 -6.69 14.94 -10.32
CA ILE A 233 -5.39 15.31 -10.88
C ILE A 233 -5.08 16.79 -10.60
N LYS A 234 -6.04 17.67 -10.91
CA LYS A 234 -5.90 19.11 -10.67
C LYS A 234 -5.72 19.42 -9.18
N ALA A 235 -6.50 18.79 -8.31
CA ALA A 235 -6.46 19.04 -6.88
C ALA A 235 -5.14 18.58 -6.24
N ALA A 236 -4.60 17.43 -6.65
CA ALA A 236 -3.27 16.97 -6.24
C ALA A 236 -2.19 17.99 -6.64
N ALA A 237 -2.22 18.45 -7.91
CA ALA A 237 -1.28 19.46 -8.39
C ALA A 237 -1.43 20.80 -7.66
N ASP A 238 -2.66 21.27 -7.37
CA ASP A 238 -2.91 22.50 -6.60
C ASP A 238 -2.33 22.42 -5.18
N LEU A 239 -2.45 21.26 -4.51
CA LEU A 239 -1.92 21.07 -3.16
C LEU A 239 -0.38 21.01 -3.14
N TRP A 240 0.24 20.32 -4.10
CA TRP A 240 1.69 20.33 -4.26
C TRP A 240 2.22 21.73 -4.59
N TYR A 241 1.56 22.44 -5.51
CA TYR A 241 1.86 23.83 -5.86
C TYR A 241 1.73 24.73 -4.63
N THR A 242 0.66 24.58 -3.86
CA THR A 242 0.46 25.31 -2.60
C THR A 242 1.61 25.07 -1.63
N ALA A 243 2.06 23.82 -1.48
CA ALA A 243 3.17 23.50 -0.58
C ALA A 243 4.47 24.19 -1.01
N ILE A 244 4.80 24.14 -2.31
CA ILE A 244 5.98 24.79 -2.89
C ILE A 244 5.93 26.31 -2.71
N MET A 245 4.81 26.94 -3.08
CA MET A 245 4.65 28.40 -2.98
C MET A 245 4.69 28.88 -1.54
N LYS A 246 4.11 28.14 -0.59
CA LYS A 246 4.14 28.49 0.85
C LYS A 246 5.50 28.19 1.49
N ALA A 247 6.25 27.21 1.01
CA ALA A 247 7.63 26.96 1.43
C ALA A 247 8.58 28.04 0.90
N ASN A 248 8.29 28.58 -0.29
CA ASN A 248 9.10 29.59 -0.97
C ASN A 248 10.57 29.14 -1.13
N VAL A 249 10.73 27.93 -1.64
CA VAL A 249 12.03 27.29 -1.91
C VAL A 249 12.17 26.97 -3.40
N SER A 250 13.41 26.76 -3.84
CA SER A 250 13.73 26.25 -5.18
C SER A 250 14.01 24.74 -5.11
N PRO A 251 13.83 23.99 -6.21
CA PRO A 251 14.19 22.58 -6.24
C PRO A 251 15.70 22.40 -6.03
N PRO A 252 16.13 21.24 -5.51
CA PRO A 252 17.55 20.94 -5.36
C PRO A 252 18.19 20.69 -6.73
N SER A 253 19.53 20.79 -6.78
CA SER A 253 20.27 20.26 -7.92
C SER A 253 20.12 18.74 -7.99
N LEU A 254 19.94 18.21 -9.20
CA LEU A 254 19.99 16.76 -9.47
C LEU A 254 21.42 16.26 -9.75
N GLU A 255 22.44 17.10 -9.57
CA GLU A 255 23.83 16.67 -9.72
C GLU A 255 24.19 15.62 -8.65
N GLY A 256 24.63 14.44 -9.11
CA GLY A 256 25.07 13.35 -8.23
C GLY A 256 23.94 12.50 -7.64
N VAL A 257 22.67 12.70 -8.06
CA VAL A 257 21.56 11.81 -7.68
C VAL A 257 21.74 10.41 -8.25
N ASP A 258 22.45 10.28 -9.36
CA ASP A 258 22.73 9.05 -10.09
C ASP A 258 23.76 8.13 -9.39
N VAL A 259 23.90 8.21 -8.07
CA VAL A 259 24.78 7.36 -7.27
C VAL A 259 23.94 6.51 -6.33
N ILE A 260 24.06 5.19 -6.43
CA ILE A 260 23.38 4.26 -5.51
C ILE A 260 24.22 4.06 -4.26
N LYS A 261 23.68 4.46 -3.11
CA LYS A 261 24.16 4.08 -1.78
C LYS A 261 23.48 2.79 -1.37
N VAL A 262 24.26 1.86 -0.83
CA VAL A 262 23.77 0.55 -0.38
C VAL A 262 23.95 0.47 1.13
N ASP A 263 22.85 0.51 1.88
CA ASP A 263 22.86 0.15 3.30
C ASP A 263 22.58 -1.34 3.46
N LEU A 264 23.37 -1.99 4.30
CA LEU A 264 23.43 -3.45 4.42
C LEU A 264 23.31 -3.86 5.88
N ILE A 265 22.18 -4.47 6.23
CA ILE A 265 21.94 -5.02 7.56
C ILE A 265 22.06 -6.54 7.49
N ALA A 266 23.22 -7.05 7.93
CA ALA A 266 23.54 -8.48 7.99
C ALA A 266 23.94 -8.91 9.40
N PRO A 267 23.57 -10.13 9.85
CA PRO A 267 24.04 -10.66 11.13
C PRO A 267 25.54 -11.01 11.07
N GLU A 268 26.22 -10.92 12.21
CA GLU A 268 27.66 -11.26 12.31
C GLU A 268 27.92 -12.77 12.13
N GLU A 269 26.95 -13.62 12.48
CA GLU A 269 27.05 -15.08 12.37
C GLU A 269 25.77 -15.70 11.80
N ALA A 270 25.92 -16.74 10.97
CA ALA A 270 24.81 -17.54 10.45
C ALA A 270 25.20 -19.02 10.30
N THR A 271 24.27 -19.95 10.54
CA THR A 271 24.55 -21.39 10.45
C THR A 271 23.65 -22.10 9.44
N THR A 272 22.33 -22.00 9.62
CA THR A 272 21.34 -22.70 8.77
C THR A 272 20.60 -21.78 7.83
N ARG A 273 20.59 -20.48 8.14
CA ARG A 273 19.93 -19.43 7.36
C ARG A 273 20.61 -18.10 7.64
N LEU A 274 20.92 -17.37 6.57
CA LEU A 274 21.38 -16.00 6.61
C LEU A 274 20.29 -15.13 5.97
N THR A 275 19.75 -14.20 6.75
CA THR A 275 18.78 -13.20 6.25
C THR A 275 19.43 -11.84 6.32
N VAL A 276 19.36 -11.10 5.23
CA VAL A 276 20.01 -9.81 5.07
C VAL A 276 18.98 -8.84 4.49
N ASP A 277 18.84 -7.68 5.12
CA ASP A 277 18.01 -6.59 4.63
C ASP A 277 18.92 -5.54 3.99
N ILE A 278 18.49 -5.01 2.84
CA ILE A 278 19.23 -4.02 2.05
C ILE A 278 18.30 -2.85 1.77
N THR A 279 18.82 -1.64 1.97
CA THR A 279 18.15 -0.40 1.55
C THR A 279 19.03 0.31 0.53
N LEU A 280 18.42 0.74 -0.57
CA LEU A 280 19.08 1.49 -1.62
C LEU A 280 18.54 2.90 -1.65
N GLU A 281 19.45 3.87 -1.61
CA GLU A 281 19.14 5.29 -1.70
C GLU A 281 20.01 5.95 -2.76
N ASP A 282 19.51 7.03 -3.33
CA ASP A 282 20.22 7.83 -4.32
C ASP A 282 21.14 8.90 -3.68
N GLY A 283 21.69 9.79 -4.50
CA GLY A 283 22.53 10.90 -4.03
C GLY A 283 21.86 11.81 -3.01
N LEU A 284 20.54 12.01 -3.12
CA LEU A 284 19.70 12.83 -2.23
C LEU A 284 19.06 12.06 -1.07
N GLY A 285 19.32 10.76 -0.95
CA GLY A 285 18.73 9.93 0.11
C GLY A 285 17.33 9.43 -0.22
N ILE A 286 16.92 9.47 -1.49
CA ILE A 286 15.62 8.96 -1.93
C ILE A 286 15.74 7.48 -2.28
N PRO A 287 14.84 6.61 -1.81
CA PRO A 287 14.86 5.21 -2.18
C PRO A 287 14.84 5.00 -3.68
N VAL A 288 15.64 4.05 -4.16
CA VAL A 288 15.77 3.77 -5.60
C VAL A 288 15.82 2.27 -5.87
N ASP A 289 15.01 1.82 -6.83
CA ASP A 289 15.06 0.43 -7.27
C ASP A 289 16.26 0.19 -8.21
N ALA A 290 16.92 -0.96 -8.02
CA ALA A 290 17.98 -1.45 -8.87
C ALA A 290 17.91 -2.98 -9.03
N LYS A 291 18.67 -3.52 -9.97
CA LYS A 291 19.00 -4.94 -9.96
C LYS A 291 20.02 -5.19 -8.85
N VAL A 292 19.66 -5.98 -7.84
CA VAL A 292 20.52 -6.28 -6.69
C VAL A 292 21.00 -7.73 -6.76
N THR A 293 22.31 -7.90 -6.91
CA THR A 293 22.96 -9.20 -6.86
C THR A 293 23.83 -9.33 -5.62
N TRP A 294 24.05 -10.57 -5.18
CA TRP A 294 24.90 -10.89 -4.06
C TRP A 294 25.89 -11.99 -4.41
N THR A 295 27.04 -11.95 -3.74
CA THR A 295 28.08 -12.97 -3.81
C THR A 295 28.51 -13.35 -2.40
N LEU A 296 28.56 -14.64 -2.09
CA LEU A 296 29.11 -15.19 -0.86
C LEU A 296 30.13 -16.27 -1.23
N GLY A 297 31.43 -15.95 -1.13
CA GLY A 297 32.48 -16.82 -1.65
C GLY A 297 32.41 -16.95 -3.17
N GLU A 298 32.15 -18.15 -3.67
CA GLU A 298 31.95 -18.43 -5.11
C GLU A 298 30.46 -18.48 -5.50
N ASP A 299 29.55 -18.50 -4.53
CA ASP A 299 28.11 -18.56 -4.77
C ASP A 299 27.54 -17.17 -5.01
N THR A 300 26.57 -17.07 -5.93
CA THR A 300 25.91 -15.82 -6.29
C THR A 300 24.40 -15.97 -6.36
N GLY A 301 23.67 -14.88 -6.20
CA GLY A 301 22.23 -14.83 -6.47
C GLY A 301 21.71 -13.42 -6.60
N GLU A 302 20.39 -13.30 -6.64
CA GLU A 302 19.68 -12.02 -6.69
C GLU A 302 18.89 -11.80 -5.40
N ALA A 303 18.80 -10.54 -4.96
CA ALA A 303 17.96 -10.17 -3.83
C ALA A 303 16.49 -10.04 -4.26
N SER A 304 15.56 -10.31 -3.35
CA SER A 304 14.13 -10.11 -3.60
C SER A 304 13.72 -8.72 -3.13
N LYS A 305 13.10 -7.91 -4.01
CA LYS A 305 12.49 -6.63 -3.63
C LYS A 305 11.34 -6.87 -2.65
N LYS A 306 11.21 -6.02 -1.62
CA LYS A 306 10.02 -6.00 -0.76
C LYS A 306 8.86 -5.36 -1.53
N PRO A 307 7.66 -5.97 -1.53
CA PRO A 307 6.50 -5.38 -2.18
C PRO A 307 6.20 -3.97 -1.67
N TYR A 308 5.81 -3.06 -2.57
CA TYR A 308 5.36 -1.68 -2.28
C TYR A 308 6.38 -0.78 -1.56
N LEU A 309 7.64 -1.21 -1.45
CA LEU A 309 8.69 -0.45 -0.79
C LEU A 309 9.86 -0.31 -1.77
N THR A 310 9.84 0.76 -2.55
CA THR A 310 10.97 1.15 -3.40
C THR A 310 12.30 1.12 -2.63
N GLY A 311 13.35 0.62 -3.27
CA GLY A 311 14.69 0.57 -2.70
C GLY A 311 14.92 -0.46 -1.59
N ASN A 312 13.90 -1.23 -1.18
CA ASN A 312 14.02 -2.18 -0.07
C ASN A 312 14.10 -3.62 -0.58
N TYR A 313 15.12 -4.36 -0.16
CA TYR A 313 15.39 -5.72 -0.61
C TYR A 313 15.69 -6.67 0.55
N ARG A 314 15.54 -7.96 0.29
CA ARG A 314 15.89 -9.03 1.21
C ARG A 314 16.61 -10.16 0.48
N ILE A 315 17.68 -10.64 1.10
CA ILE A 315 18.38 -11.86 0.70
C ILE A 315 18.11 -12.94 1.75
N ILE A 316 17.84 -14.16 1.29
CA ILE A 316 17.77 -15.35 2.14
C ILE A 316 18.73 -16.38 1.54
N ILE A 317 19.85 -16.64 2.22
CA ILE A 317 20.80 -17.69 1.86
C ILE A 317 20.55 -18.89 2.78
N THR A 318 20.31 -20.05 2.19
CA THR A 318 19.94 -21.28 2.89
C THR A 318 21.15 -22.11 3.31
N GLY A 319 20.92 -23.07 4.20
CA GLY A 319 21.96 -23.98 4.69
C GLY A 319 22.71 -24.76 3.61
N GLU A 320 22.12 -24.96 2.42
CA GLU A 320 22.81 -25.60 1.30
C GLU A 320 24.05 -24.80 0.88
N VAL A 321 23.89 -23.50 0.65
CA VAL A 321 24.99 -22.60 0.32
C VAL A 321 25.90 -22.40 1.52
N LEU A 322 25.34 -22.12 2.71
CA LEU A 322 26.13 -21.85 3.91
C LEU A 322 27.02 -23.03 4.31
N SER A 323 26.56 -24.27 4.14
CA SER A 323 27.33 -25.47 4.52
C SER A 323 28.67 -25.60 3.81
N LYS A 324 28.82 -25.03 2.61
CA LYS A 324 30.08 -25.00 1.83
C LYS A 324 31.18 -24.20 2.55
N TYR A 325 30.78 -23.28 3.41
CA TYR A 325 31.65 -22.34 4.12
C TYR A 325 31.69 -22.58 5.62
N ALA A 326 31.19 -23.73 6.11
CA ALA A 326 31.08 -24.02 7.54
C ALA A 326 32.41 -23.83 8.29
N GLY A 327 32.37 -23.06 9.38
CA GLY A 327 33.54 -22.73 10.19
C GLY A 327 34.45 -21.63 9.63
N GLN A 328 34.10 -21.03 8.49
CA GLN A 328 34.86 -19.96 7.85
C GLN A 328 34.22 -18.58 8.10
N GLU A 329 35.02 -17.53 8.00
CA GLU A 329 34.53 -16.16 7.84
C GLU A 329 34.52 -15.84 6.34
N VAL A 330 33.35 -15.49 5.81
CA VAL A 330 33.17 -15.23 4.38
C VAL A 330 32.65 -13.81 4.18
N THR A 331 33.10 -13.14 3.13
CA THR A 331 32.57 -11.83 2.76
C THR A 331 31.33 -12.02 1.89
N LEU A 332 30.21 -11.46 2.34
CA LEU A 332 29.03 -11.20 1.54
C LEU A 332 29.23 -9.87 0.83
N SER A 333 29.22 -9.86 -0.50
CA SER A 333 29.29 -8.66 -1.32
C SER A 333 27.95 -8.43 -2.02
N ILE A 334 27.49 -7.18 -2.01
CA ILE A 334 26.27 -6.72 -2.67
C ILE A 334 26.64 -5.79 -3.79
N ARG A 335 25.97 -5.94 -4.93
CA ARG A 335 26.10 -5.05 -6.09
C ARG A 335 24.71 -4.64 -6.57
N ALA A 336 24.48 -3.33 -6.68
CA ALA A 336 23.23 -2.73 -7.11
C ALA A 336 23.43 -1.94 -8.40
N GLU A 337 22.70 -2.32 -9.46
CA GLU A 337 22.82 -1.74 -10.80
C GLU A 337 21.50 -1.20 -11.33
N ARG A 338 21.50 0.06 -11.75
CA ARG A 338 20.37 0.71 -12.43
C ARG A 338 20.90 1.46 -13.65
N PRO A 339 20.27 1.35 -14.84
CA PRO A 339 20.66 2.12 -16.00
C PRO A 339 20.69 3.62 -15.70
N GLY A 340 21.76 4.29 -16.11
CA GLY A 340 21.97 5.72 -15.85
C GLY A 340 22.46 6.06 -14.44
N TYR A 341 22.75 5.07 -13.60
CA TYR A 341 23.30 5.27 -12.26
C TYR A 341 24.68 4.61 -12.13
N THR A 342 25.54 5.22 -11.33
CA THR A 342 26.77 4.61 -10.80
C THR A 342 26.39 3.41 -9.92
N THR A 343 27.05 2.27 -10.16
CA THR A 343 26.83 1.03 -9.41
C THR A 343 27.09 1.25 -7.92
N GLY A 344 26.13 0.81 -7.10
CA GLY A 344 26.28 0.78 -5.64
C GLY A 344 26.87 -0.56 -5.20
N GLU A 345 27.78 -0.53 -4.23
CA GLU A 345 28.41 -1.73 -3.68
C GLU A 345 28.49 -1.63 -2.16
N ALA A 346 28.26 -2.76 -1.48
CA ALA A 346 28.47 -2.90 -0.04
C ALA A 346 28.98 -4.31 0.27
N SER A 347 29.60 -4.49 1.44
CA SER A 347 29.98 -5.82 1.88
C SER A 347 29.92 -5.97 3.40
N ALA A 348 29.68 -7.19 3.85
CA ALA A 348 29.71 -7.56 5.25
C ALA A 348 30.46 -8.88 5.42
N LYS A 349 31.21 -9.01 6.52
CA LYS A 349 31.85 -10.27 6.89
C LYS A 349 30.90 -11.07 7.75
N ILE A 350 30.66 -12.32 7.37
CA ILE A 350 29.75 -13.22 8.05
C ILE A 350 30.54 -14.44 8.51
N ARG A 351 30.50 -14.72 9.81
CA ARG A 351 31.00 -15.99 10.35
C ARG A 351 29.97 -17.08 10.05
N ILE A 352 30.38 -18.13 9.36
CA ILE A 352 29.51 -19.27 9.10
C ILE A 352 29.74 -20.32 10.18
N GLY A 353 28.69 -20.65 10.93
CA GLY A 353 28.73 -21.64 12.00
C GLY A 353 29.28 -22.98 11.49
N GLY A 354 30.05 -23.67 12.35
CA GLY A 354 30.48 -25.06 12.08
C GLY A 354 29.26 -25.97 11.93
N ALA A 355 29.38 -27.00 11.08
CA ALA A 355 28.29 -27.87 10.60
C ALA A 355 27.13 -28.04 11.60
N PRO A 356 25.86 -27.91 11.17
CA PRO A 356 24.75 -28.25 12.04
C PRO A 356 25.01 -29.67 12.54
N THR A 357 25.11 -29.85 13.86
CA THR A 357 24.93 -31.17 14.45
C THR A 357 23.69 -31.72 13.78
N THR A 358 23.83 -32.84 13.07
CA THR A 358 22.75 -33.58 12.44
C THR A 358 21.51 -33.38 13.29
N PRO A 359 20.38 -32.88 12.76
CA PRO A 359 19.18 -32.79 13.59
C PRO A 359 19.03 -34.18 14.17
N THR A 360 19.19 -34.33 15.49
CA THR A 360 18.72 -35.52 16.19
C THR A 360 17.32 -35.69 15.63
N PRO A 361 16.99 -36.82 14.97
CA PRO A 361 15.69 -36.98 14.36
C PRO A 361 14.70 -36.57 15.44
N GLU A 362 13.99 -35.47 15.17
CA GLU A 362 13.01 -34.95 16.11
C GLU A 362 12.19 -36.18 16.44
N LYS A 363 12.18 -36.58 17.72
CA LYS A 363 11.38 -37.73 18.13
C LYS A 363 9.98 -37.34 17.68
N GLU A 364 9.55 -37.87 16.54
CA GLU A 364 8.19 -37.71 16.04
C GLU A 364 7.36 -38.17 17.22
N ILE A 365 6.77 -37.20 17.94
CA ILE A 365 5.78 -37.54 18.93
C ILE A 365 4.71 -38.17 18.07
N PRO A 366 4.43 -39.48 18.20
CA PRO A 366 3.53 -40.14 17.27
C PRO A 366 2.21 -39.39 17.41
N TRP A 367 1.78 -38.66 16.39
CA TRP A 367 0.57 -37.84 16.45
C TRP A 367 -0.64 -38.68 16.86
N LYS A 368 -0.57 -40.00 16.59
CA LYS A 368 -1.51 -41.02 17.07
C LYS A 368 -1.59 -41.12 18.60
N LEU A 369 -0.47 -40.95 19.32
CA LEU A 369 -0.40 -40.93 20.79
C LEU A 369 -0.98 -39.62 21.36
N VAL A 370 -0.73 -38.48 20.70
CA VAL A 370 -1.33 -37.19 21.09
C VAL A 370 -2.85 -37.23 20.90
N LEU A 371 -3.34 -37.73 19.76
CA LEU A 371 -4.77 -37.91 19.51
C LEU A 371 -5.41 -38.90 20.50
N LEU A 372 -4.75 -40.00 20.83
CA LEU A 372 -5.26 -40.97 21.81
C LEU A 372 -5.42 -40.34 23.18
N ILE A 373 -4.43 -39.57 23.64
CA ILE A 373 -4.50 -38.84 24.92
C ILE A 373 -5.63 -37.81 24.88
N LEU A 374 -5.79 -37.07 23.78
CA LEU A 374 -6.85 -36.07 23.64
C LEU A 374 -8.25 -36.71 23.72
N VAL A 375 -8.46 -37.85 23.05
CA VAL A 375 -9.72 -38.61 23.09
C VAL A 375 -10.02 -39.12 24.50
N ILE A 376 -9.01 -39.63 25.21
CA ILE A 376 -9.16 -40.09 26.60
C ILE A 376 -9.54 -38.93 27.52
N VAL A 377 -8.88 -37.77 27.38
CA VAL A 377 -9.19 -36.58 28.18
C VAL A 377 -10.62 -36.10 27.92
N ILE A 378 -11.04 -36.04 26.65
CA ILE A 378 -12.41 -35.65 26.29
C ILE A 378 -13.41 -36.65 26.86
N ALA A 379 -13.17 -37.95 26.77
CA ALA A 379 -14.05 -38.98 27.33
C ALA A 379 -14.17 -38.88 28.86
N ILE A 380 -13.05 -38.63 29.56
CA ILE A 380 -13.05 -38.42 31.02
C ILE A 380 -13.85 -37.16 31.37
N LEU A 381 -13.64 -36.05 30.66
CA LEU A 381 -14.40 -34.82 30.87
C LEU A 381 -15.89 -35.01 30.60
N LEU A 382 -16.26 -35.79 29.58
CA LEU A 382 -17.64 -36.13 29.26
C LEU A 382 -18.28 -36.98 30.37
N ILE A 383 -17.57 -37.98 30.89
CA ILE A 383 -18.02 -38.83 32.00
C ILE A 383 -18.19 -37.99 33.27
N LEU A 384 -17.24 -37.11 33.58
CA LEU A 384 -17.33 -36.20 34.73
C LEU A 384 -18.49 -35.21 34.59
N TRP A 385 -18.74 -34.71 33.37
CA TRP A 385 -19.86 -33.82 33.08
C TRP A 385 -21.21 -34.54 33.20
N LEU A 386 -21.33 -35.76 32.69
CA LEU A 386 -22.53 -36.59 32.82
C LEU A 386 -22.81 -36.97 34.29
N ARG A 387 -21.77 -37.29 35.07
CA ARG A 387 -21.89 -37.57 36.51
C ARG A 387 -22.33 -36.36 37.34
N ARG A 388 -22.10 -35.13 36.87
CA ARG A 388 -22.57 -33.91 37.55
C ARG A 388 -24.03 -33.56 37.24
N ARG A 389 -24.66 -34.23 36.27
CA ARG A 389 -26.03 -33.96 35.81
C ARG A 389 -27.03 -35.09 36.08
N GLY A 390 -26.60 -36.21 36.67
CA GLY A 390 -27.45 -37.32 37.07
C GLY A 390 -27.39 -37.59 38.56
#